data_AF-A0A0S7WTP1-F1
#
_entry.id   AF-A0A0S7WTP1-F1
#
_cell.length_a   1.000
_cell.length_b   1.000
_cell.length_c   1.000
_cell.angle_alpha   90.00
_cell.angle_beta   90.00
_cell.angle_gamma   90.00
#
_symmetry.space_group_name_H-M   'P 1'
#
loop_
_entity.id
_entity.type
_entity.pdbx_description
1 polymer ?
#
loop_
_entity_poly.entity_id
_entity_poly.type
_entity_poly.pdbx_seq_one_letter_code
_entity_poly.pdbx_strand_id
1 'polypeptide(L)'
;MRQEPFIRRDLGMKQKSLVPVIVLVVVLCSVAWADNGGQFWNFTDLIEDTAEEELEPLVKIFGSAMGAGLFDTGSVHGLGGFDMGLKVPVVFISDKLKAESIVLSNEEFDLPVIPVPMFQGSVGLPYNFNFMMRILKTPSFDEVPALTILGFGGKYGLLQQPVLPKVALVVGFTRLYGMDELDVVDSFSLTTWSLGAAASQDIWLATLYYGLAYEWTSLDIALDPEKDPDFAGTPVDPFSVGVSVGGVRWTSGAKLNLALFTLNADVALAPIRTMSAGIGFNFR
;
A
#
# COMPACT_ATOMS: atom_id res chain seq x y z
N MET A 1 9.62 -58.68 -15.79
CA MET A 1 8.60 -57.91 -15.03
C MET A 1 9.05 -56.46 -15.06
N ARG A 2 8.22 -55.59 -15.65
CA ARG A 2 8.51 -54.19 -15.97
C ARG A 2 8.71 -53.38 -14.68
N GLN A 3 9.77 -52.57 -14.64
CA GLN A 3 9.83 -51.40 -13.78
C GLN A 3 9.02 -50.30 -14.48
N GLU A 4 8.04 -49.73 -13.78
CA GLU A 4 7.31 -48.56 -14.24
C GLU A 4 8.16 -47.30 -14.03
N PRO A 5 8.18 -46.35 -14.99
CA PRO A 5 8.96 -45.14 -14.85
C PRO A 5 8.30 -44.17 -13.87
N PHE A 6 9.09 -43.71 -12.91
CA PHE A 6 8.80 -42.60 -12.02
C PHE A 6 8.62 -41.32 -12.87
N ILE A 7 7.37 -40.95 -13.15
CA ILE A 7 7.03 -39.67 -13.80
C ILE A 7 7.35 -38.57 -12.79
N ARG A 8 8.51 -37.92 -12.95
CA ARG A 8 8.69 -36.55 -12.43
C ARG A 8 7.72 -35.67 -13.19
N ARG A 9 6.57 -35.35 -12.58
CA ARG A 9 5.75 -34.21 -13.01
C ARG A 9 6.59 -32.96 -12.72
N ASP A 10 7.10 -32.33 -13.78
CA ASP A 10 7.51 -30.94 -13.72
C ASP A 10 6.28 -30.12 -13.30
N LEU A 11 6.20 -29.79 -12.01
CA LEU A 11 5.28 -28.80 -11.49
C LEU A 11 5.84 -27.44 -11.95
N GLY A 12 5.36 -27.00 -13.11
CA GLY A 12 5.78 -25.76 -13.73
C GLY A 12 5.54 -24.56 -12.81
N MET A 13 6.34 -23.51 -13.01
CA MET A 13 6.33 -22.27 -12.23
C MET A 13 4.95 -21.57 -12.12
N LYS A 14 3.96 -22.00 -12.93
CA LYS A 14 2.54 -21.61 -12.84
C LYS A 14 1.86 -21.99 -11.52
N GLN A 15 2.22 -23.13 -10.91
CA GLN A 15 1.62 -23.51 -9.62
C GLN A 15 2.19 -22.68 -8.46
N LYS A 16 3.41 -22.14 -8.60
CA LYS A 16 4.15 -21.44 -7.55
C LYS A 16 3.61 -20.04 -7.23
N SER A 17 2.91 -19.39 -8.16
CA SER A 17 2.29 -18.07 -7.95
C SER A 17 0.90 -18.16 -7.31
N LEU A 18 0.20 -19.28 -7.50
CA LEU A 18 -1.04 -19.61 -6.80
C LEU A 18 -0.76 -20.21 -5.41
N VAL A 19 0.44 -20.73 -5.16
CA VAL A 19 0.84 -21.32 -3.87
C VAL A 19 0.58 -20.40 -2.68
N PRO A 20 0.80 -19.08 -2.62
CA PRO A 20 0.47 -18.29 -1.42
C PRO A 20 -1.04 -18.16 -1.19
N VAL A 21 -1.87 -18.05 -2.24
CA VAL A 21 -3.34 -17.99 -2.13
C VAL A 21 -3.92 -19.37 -1.84
N ILE A 22 -3.40 -20.42 -2.48
CA ILE A 22 -3.72 -21.81 -2.21
C ILE A 22 -3.19 -22.22 -0.83
N VAL A 23 -2.04 -21.72 -0.36
CA VAL A 23 -1.52 -21.95 0.99
C VAL A 23 -2.34 -21.16 2.00
N LEU A 24 -2.77 -19.94 1.71
CA LEU A 24 -3.73 -19.21 2.54
C LEU A 24 -5.05 -19.99 2.63
N VAL A 25 -5.61 -20.43 1.50
CA VAL A 25 -6.83 -21.24 1.42
C VAL A 25 -6.66 -22.62 2.07
N VAL A 26 -5.51 -23.29 1.92
CA VAL A 26 -5.18 -24.61 2.50
C VAL A 26 -4.82 -24.50 3.99
N VAL A 27 -4.23 -23.39 4.44
CA VAL A 27 -4.00 -23.09 5.86
C VAL A 27 -5.34 -22.83 6.52
N LEU A 28 -6.17 -21.94 5.97
CA LEU A 28 -7.55 -21.71 6.42
C LEU A 28 -8.37 -23.02 6.40
N CYS A 29 -8.19 -23.84 5.37
CA CYS A 29 -8.77 -25.18 5.25
C CYS A 29 -8.03 -26.28 6.02
N SER A 30 -6.98 -26.04 6.80
CA SER A 30 -6.33 -27.06 7.66
C SER A 30 -6.47 -26.74 9.14
N VAL A 31 -6.57 -25.46 9.52
CA VAL A 31 -7.08 -25.03 10.84
C VAL A 31 -8.50 -25.59 11.05
N ALA A 32 -9.27 -25.65 9.97
CA ALA A 32 -10.58 -26.26 9.83
C ALA A 32 -10.72 -27.73 10.28
N TRP A 33 -9.63 -28.52 10.27
CA TRP A 33 -9.67 -29.97 10.55
C TRP A 33 -8.98 -30.33 11.86
N ALA A 34 -8.46 -29.34 12.60
CA ALA A 34 -7.63 -29.57 13.77
C ALA A 34 -8.35 -29.41 15.12
N ASP A 35 -9.59 -28.91 15.18
CA ASP A 35 -10.28 -28.85 16.46
C ASP A 35 -11.78 -29.21 16.40
N ASN A 36 -12.04 -30.40 16.95
CA ASN A 36 -13.26 -30.90 17.59
C ASN A 36 -14.61 -30.87 16.86
N GLY A 37 -15.17 -32.09 16.78
CA GLY A 37 -16.51 -32.37 16.30
C GLY A 37 -17.59 -31.48 16.92
N GLY A 38 -18.32 -30.80 16.05
CA GLY A 38 -19.71 -30.44 16.29
C GLY A 38 -19.99 -29.07 16.88
N GLN A 39 -19.55 -27.98 16.22
CA GLN A 39 -20.22 -26.69 16.21
C GLN A 39 -19.92 -25.97 14.87
N PHE A 40 -20.88 -25.92 13.95
CA PHE A 40 -20.72 -25.30 12.62
C PHE A 40 -20.71 -23.76 12.68
N TRP A 41 -20.99 -23.17 13.84
CA TRP A 41 -21.18 -21.72 14.01
C TRP A 41 -19.92 -20.93 14.39
N ASN A 42 -18.76 -21.59 14.60
CA ASN A 42 -17.49 -20.93 14.97
C ASN A 42 -16.43 -20.97 13.87
N PHE A 43 -16.75 -21.54 12.70
CA PHE A 43 -15.75 -21.82 11.68
C PHE A 43 -15.41 -20.59 10.83
N THR A 44 -16.42 -19.81 10.46
CA THR A 44 -16.26 -18.57 9.71
C THR A 44 -15.49 -17.54 10.53
N ASP A 45 -15.87 -17.34 11.80
CA ASP A 45 -15.18 -16.43 12.71
C ASP A 45 -13.71 -16.82 12.92
N LEU A 46 -13.40 -18.12 13.04
CA LEU A 46 -12.02 -18.61 13.17
C LEU A 46 -11.20 -18.38 11.90
N ILE A 47 -11.80 -18.55 10.72
CA ILE A 47 -11.18 -18.27 9.42
C ILE A 47 -10.94 -16.77 9.25
N GLU A 48 -11.90 -15.95 9.65
CA GLU A 48 -11.80 -14.49 9.60
C GLU A 48 -10.66 -14.02 10.51
N ASP A 49 -10.65 -14.39 11.79
CA ASP A 49 -9.57 -14.05 12.73
C ASP A 49 -8.18 -14.49 12.22
N THR A 50 -8.08 -15.70 11.68
CA THR A 50 -6.81 -16.21 11.13
C THR A 50 -6.39 -15.45 9.86
N ALA A 51 -7.34 -15.14 8.98
CA ALA A 51 -7.08 -14.37 7.77
C ALA A 51 -6.72 -12.92 8.11
N GLU A 52 -7.33 -12.32 9.13
CA GLU A 52 -7.00 -10.98 9.60
C GLU A 52 -5.55 -10.91 10.09
N GLU A 53 -5.10 -11.86 10.91
CA GLU A 53 -3.72 -11.92 11.41
C GLU A 53 -2.70 -12.02 10.26
N GLU A 54 -3.00 -12.81 9.23
CA GLU A 54 -2.16 -12.95 8.03
C GLU A 54 -2.16 -11.71 7.13
N LEU A 55 -3.30 -11.02 7.03
CA LEU A 55 -3.47 -9.87 6.16
C LEU A 55 -2.98 -8.56 6.81
N GLU A 56 -2.99 -8.44 8.13
CA GLU A 56 -2.60 -7.22 8.85
C GLU A 56 -1.18 -6.74 8.47
N PRO A 57 -0.14 -7.59 8.41
CA PRO A 57 1.20 -7.19 7.93
C PRO A 57 1.19 -6.66 6.50
N LEU A 58 0.39 -7.26 5.60
CA LEU A 58 0.25 -6.80 4.22
C LEU A 58 -0.45 -5.44 4.15
N VAL A 59 -1.54 -5.25 4.91
CA VAL A 59 -2.23 -3.96 5.03
C VAL A 59 -1.30 -2.87 5.55
N LYS A 60 -0.44 -3.19 6.54
CA LYS A 60 0.61 -2.27 7.01
C LYS A 60 1.61 -1.91 5.92
N ILE A 61 2.06 -2.87 5.11
CA ILE A 61 3.01 -2.64 4.01
C ILE A 61 2.41 -1.74 2.94
N PHE A 62 1.24 -2.10 2.41
CA PHE A 62 0.60 -1.33 1.35
C PHE A 62 0.10 0.03 1.84
N GLY A 63 -0.47 0.11 3.04
CA GLY A 63 -0.83 1.38 3.68
C GLY A 63 0.39 2.29 3.86
N SER A 64 1.53 1.71 4.25
CA SER A 64 2.79 2.45 4.38
C SER A 64 3.26 3.02 3.05
N ALA A 65 3.20 2.23 1.98
CA ALA A 65 3.54 2.67 0.63
C ALA A 65 2.59 3.77 0.11
N MET A 66 1.28 3.60 0.27
CA MET A 66 0.26 4.49 -0.30
C MET A 66 0.26 5.90 0.33
N GLY A 67 0.49 5.98 1.65
CA GLY A 67 0.61 7.28 2.32
C GLY A 67 1.98 7.95 2.14
N ALA A 68 3.00 7.20 1.71
CA ALA A 68 4.38 7.70 1.72
C ALA A 68 4.53 8.94 0.82
N GLY A 69 5.40 9.85 1.27
CA GLY A 69 5.69 11.08 0.54
C GLY A 69 4.54 12.09 0.41
N LEU A 70 3.37 11.86 1.02
CA LEU A 70 2.22 12.79 1.02
C LEU A 70 2.45 14.03 1.91
N PHE A 71 3.09 13.83 3.06
CA PHE A 71 3.35 14.89 4.06
C PHE A 71 4.73 15.50 3.86
N ASP A 72 4.89 16.20 2.75
CA ASP A 72 6.14 16.84 2.36
C ASP A 72 6.27 18.28 2.92
N THR A 73 6.43 19.27 2.05
CA THR A 73 6.57 20.68 2.41
C THR A 73 5.25 21.26 2.91
N GLY A 74 5.31 22.14 3.93
CA GLY A 74 4.17 22.94 4.37
C GLY A 74 3.82 24.08 3.42
N SER A 75 4.62 24.32 2.37
CA SER A 75 4.36 25.33 1.35
C SER A 75 3.21 24.92 0.41
N VAL A 76 2.30 25.85 0.12
CA VAL A 76 1.31 25.74 -0.95
C VAL A 76 1.70 26.61 -2.15
N HIS A 77 1.10 26.35 -3.31
CA HIS A 77 1.35 27.12 -4.53
C HIS A 77 0.41 28.33 -4.61
N GLY A 78 0.83 29.34 -5.37
CA GLY A 78 -0.08 30.41 -5.80
C GLY A 78 -1.14 29.89 -6.77
N LEU A 79 -2.17 30.70 -7.05
CA LEU A 79 -3.25 30.34 -7.98
C LEU A 79 -2.67 29.97 -9.36
N GLY A 80 -2.90 28.73 -9.80
CA GLY A 80 -2.43 28.20 -11.07
C GLY A 80 -0.98 27.72 -11.08
N GLY A 81 -0.21 27.96 -10.02
CA GLY A 81 1.11 27.35 -9.84
C GLY A 81 0.98 25.85 -9.61
N PHE A 82 1.89 25.05 -10.14
CA PHE A 82 1.81 23.60 -10.06
C PHE A 82 3.18 22.94 -9.91
N ASP A 83 3.17 21.75 -9.34
CA ASP A 83 4.30 20.83 -9.37
C ASP A 83 3.89 19.47 -9.90
N MET A 84 4.84 18.79 -10.54
CA MET A 84 4.71 17.40 -10.94
C MET A 84 6.05 16.71 -10.83
N GLY A 85 6.06 15.43 -10.49
CA GLY A 85 7.28 14.69 -10.29
C GLY A 85 7.08 13.20 -10.13
N LEU A 86 8.21 12.50 -10.10
CA LEU A 86 8.29 11.10 -9.73
C LEU A 86 8.80 11.02 -8.30
N LYS A 87 8.10 10.27 -7.45
CA LYS A 87 8.57 9.92 -6.11
C LYS A 87 8.65 8.40 -6.00
N VAL A 88 9.71 7.91 -5.38
CA VAL A 88 9.94 6.48 -5.16
C VAL A 88 10.10 6.25 -3.66
N PRO A 89 8.98 6.04 -2.94
CA PRO A 89 9.00 5.42 -1.63
C PRO A 89 9.58 4.00 -1.69
N VAL A 90 10.33 3.65 -0.65
CA VAL A 90 10.95 2.35 -0.41
C VAL A 90 10.55 1.93 1.00
N VAL A 91 9.65 0.95 1.07
CA VAL A 91 9.15 0.39 2.34
C VAL A 91 10.10 -0.68 2.81
N PHE A 92 10.56 -0.60 4.06
CA PHE A 92 11.49 -1.57 4.65
C PHE A 92 10.73 -2.63 5.44
N ILE A 93 10.79 -3.89 5.00
CA ILE A 93 10.10 -4.99 5.67
C ILE A 93 11.02 -5.53 6.76
N SER A 94 10.57 -5.45 8.01
CA SER A 94 11.31 -5.98 9.16
C SER A 94 11.10 -7.49 9.32
N ASP A 95 12.08 -8.19 9.87
CA ASP A 95 11.99 -9.64 10.13
C ASP A 95 10.80 -9.98 11.04
N LYS A 96 10.43 -9.06 11.95
CA LYS A 96 9.24 -9.18 12.79
C LYS A 96 7.95 -9.25 11.96
N LEU A 97 7.80 -8.40 10.94
CA LEU A 97 6.63 -8.42 10.05
C LEU A 97 6.63 -9.64 9.14
N LYS A 98 7.81 -10.13 8.73
CA LYS A 98 7.91 -11.38 7.97
C LYS A 98 7.47 -12.58 8.80
N ALA A 99 7.81 -12.61 10.08
CA ALA A 99 7.40 -13.68 10.99
C ALA A 99 5.90 -13.65 11.35
N GLU A 100 5.24 -12.51 11.15
CA GLU A 100 3.79 -12.32 11.40
C GLU A 100 2.91 -12.76 10.22
N SER A 101 3.48 -13.14 9.07
CA SER A 101 2.70 -13.67 7.96
C SER A 101 3.42 -14.83 7.28
N ILE A 102 2.69 -15.93 7.07
CA ILE A 102 3.17 -17.08 6.31
C ILE A 102 3.59 -16.64 4.90
N VAL A 103 2.83 -15.75 4.27
CA VAL A 103 3.13 -15.23 2.91
C VAL A 103 4.45 -14.48 2.89
N LEU A 104 4.71 -13.62 3.88
CA LEU A 104 5.94 -12.84 3.95
C LEU A 104 7.15 -13.64 4.47
N SER A 105 6.91 -14.74 5.18
CA SER A 105 7.95 -15.64 5.69
C SER A 105 8.51 -16.59 4.62
N ASN A 106 7.84 -16.72 3.48
CA ASN A 106 8.23 -17.63 2.42
C ASN A 106 9.55 -17.19 1.77
N GLU A 107 10.53 -18.09 1.68
CA GLU A 107 11.85 -17.81 1.07
C GLU A 107 11.75 -17.40 -0.42
N GLU A 108 10.68 -17.79 -1.13
CA GLU A 108 10.44 -17.32 -2.50
C GLU A 108 10.05 -15.82 -2.56
N PHE A 109 9.60 -15.24 -1.44
CA PHE A 109 9.18 -13.84 -1.29
C PHE A 109 10.03 -13.07 -0.25
N ASP A 110 11.32 -13.40 -0.10
CA ASP A 110 12.24 -12.68 0.80
C ASP A 110 12.69 -11.32 0.24
N LEU A 111 11.79 -10.34 0.27
CA LEU A 111 12.08 -8.96 -0.12
C LEU A 111 12.35 -8.11 1.13
N PRO A 112 13.59 -7.62 1.35
CA PRO A 112 13.88 -6.72 2.48
C PRO A 112 13.28 -5.32 2.28
N VAL A 113 13.02 -4.94 1.02
CA VAL A 113 12.47 -3.64 0.65
C VAL A 113 11.51 -3.75 -0.53
N ILE A 114 10.49 -2.88 -0.55
CA ILE A 114 9.57 -2.73 -1.69
C ILE A 114 9.62 -1.28 -2.19
N PRO A 115 10.17 -1.03 -3.40
CA PRO A 115 10.09 0.27 -4.04
C PRO A 115 8.74 0.45 -4.73
N VAL A 116 8.11 1.62 -4.54
CA VAL A 116 6.77 1.93 -5.07
C VAL A 116 6.82 3.24 -5.86
N PRO A 117 7.39 3.26 -7.08
CA PRO A 117 7.49 4.49 -7.86
C PRO A 117 6.11 5.03 -8.21
N MET A 118 5.85 6.31 -7.96
CA MET A 118 4.57 6.94 -8.29
C MET A 118 4.79 8.33 -8.85
N PHE A 119 3.99 8.68 -9.86
CA PHE A 119 3.88 10.05 -10.32
C PHE A 119 2.98 10.82 -9.38
N GLN A 120 3.42 11.99 -8.95
CA GLN A 120 2.66 12.89 -8.09
C GLN A 120 2.64 14.29 -8.69
N GLY A 121 1.57 15.02 -8.45
CA GLY A 121 1.51 16.43 -8.80
C GLY A 121 0.51 17.18 -7.95
N SER A 122 0.65 18.50 -7.90
CA SER A 122 -0.28 19.38 -7.22
C SER A 122 -0.46 20.69 -7.98
N VAL A 123 -1.63 21.32 -7.81
CA VAL A 123 -1.95 22.64 -8.37
C VAL A 123 -2.52 23.54 -7.29
N GLY A 124 -2.07 24.79 -7.28
CA GLY A 124 -2.53 25.84 -6.38
C GLY A 124 -3.88 26.41 -6.83
N LEU A 125 -4.79 26.50 -5.87
CA LEU A 125 -6.12 27.07 -5.95
C LEU A 125 -6.19 28.36 -5.11
N PRO A 126 -7.27 29.15 -5.20
CA PRO A 126 -7.44 30.34 -4.37
C PRO A 126 -7.39 30.01 -2.88
N TYR A 127 -7.08 31.03 -2.06
CA TYR A 127 -7.10 30.93 -0.59
C TYR A 127 -6.13 29.90 0.00
N ASN A 128 -4.91 29.80 -0.54
CA ASN A 128 -3.84 28.93 -0.03
C ASN A 128 -4.20 27.43 -0.04
N PHE A 129 -5.00 26.99 -0.99
CA PHE A 129 -5.35 25.59 -1.14
C PHE A 129 -4.56 24.96 -2.29
N ASN A 130 -4.06 23.74 -2.14
CA ASN A 130 -3.58 22.93 -3.27
C ASN A 130 -4.45 21.69 -3.40
N PHE A 131 -4.82 21.36 -4.63
CA PHE A 131 -5.28 20.02 -4.98
C PHE A 131 -4.08 19.15 -5.33
N MET A 132 -4.07 17.90 -4.90
CA MET A 132 -2.99 16.93 -5.12
C MET A 132 -3.53 15.67 -5.78
N MET A 133 -2.73 15.06 -6.64
CA MET A 133 -3.02 13.76 -7.22
C MET A 133 -1.76 12.89 -7.29
N ARG A 134 -1.94 11.58 -7.25
CA ARG A 134 -0.89 10.58 -7.43
C ARG A 134 -1.39 9.38 -8.20
N ILE A 135 -0.50 8.80 -9.00
CA ILE A 135 -0.79 7.60 -9.78
C ILE A 135 0.45 6.70 -9.88
N LEU A 136 0.23 5.40 -9.74
CA LEU A 136 1.16 4.36 -10.15
C LEU A 136 0.36 3.33 -10.94
N LYS A 137 0.88 2.93 -12.10
CA LYS A 137 0.38 1.78 -12.84
C LYS A 137 1.52 0.82 -13.07
N THR A 138 1.38 -0.39 -12.56
CA THR A 138 2.31 -1.48 -12.82
C THR A 138 1.93 -2.17 -14.13
N PRO A 139 2.91 -2.70 -14.89
CA PRO A 139 2.59 -3.59 -16.00
C PRO A 139 2.01 -4.89 -15.45
N SER A 140 1.11 -5.53 -16.23
CA SER A 140 0.68 -6.89 -15.93
C SER A 140 1.83 -7.86 -16.22
N PHE A 141 1.95 -8.89 -15.40
CA PHE A 141 2.96 -9.93 -15.55
C PHE A 141 2.26 -11.29 -15.52
N ASP A 142 2.21 -11.97 -16.67
CA ASP A 142 1.55 -13.27 -16.82
C ASP A 142 0.12 -13.28 -16.24
N GLU A 143 -0.08 -13.93 -15.09
CA GLU A 143 -1.37 -14.09 -14.38
C GLU A 143 -1.56 -13.04 -13.25
N VAL A 144 -0.62 -12.10 -13.07
CA VAL A 144 -0.74 -10.96 -12.14
C VAL A 144 -1.36 -9.78 -12.88
N PRO A 145 -2.56 -9.33 -12.47
CA PRO A 145 -3.23 -8.22 -13.11
C PRO A 145 -2.47 -6.90 -12.88
N ALA A 146 -2.73 -5.93 -13.75
CA ALA A 146 -2.07 -4.64 -13.66
C ALA A 146 -2.57 -3.88 -12.42
N LEU A 147 -1.73 -3.76 -11.40
CA LEU A 147 -2.05 -2.99 -10.21
C LEU A 147 -1.98 -1.49 -10.50
N THR A 148 -3.03 -0.77 -10.11
CA THR A 148 -3.14 0.68 -10.26
C THR A 148 -3.39 1.32 -8.90
N ILE A 149 -2.48 2.20 -8.47
CA ILE A 149 -2.70 3.09 -7.33
C ILE A 149 -3.19 4.43 -7.89
N LEU A 150 -4.29 4.92 -7.36
CA LEU A 150 -4.79 6.26 -7.64
C LEU A 150 -5.07 6.97 -6.31
N GLY A 151 -4.59 8.19 -6.17
CA GLY A 151 -4.83 8.98 -4.98
C GLY A 151 -5.07 10.44 -5.27
N PHE A 152 -5.87 11.06 -4.41
CA PHE A 152 -6.24 12.46 -4.45
C PHE A 152 -6.03 13.07 -3.06
N GLY A 153 -5.82 14.37 -3.00
CA GLY A 153 -5.61 15.05 -1.74
C GLY A 153 -5.75 16.54 -1.83
N GLY A 154 -5.68 17.16 -0.67
CA GLY A 154 -5.75 18.60 -0.49
C GLY A 154 -4.73 19.07 0.52
N LYS A 155 -4.19 20.27 0.32
CA LYS A 155 -3.32 20.95 1.29
C LYS A 155 -3.86 22.35 1.52
N TYR A 156 -4.11 22.71 2.78
CA TYR A 156 -4.57 24.04 3.16
C TYR A 156 -3.47 24.76 3.95
N GLY A 157 -2.91 25.82 3.38
CA GLY A 157 -1.82 26.60 3.96
C GLY A 157 -2.30 27.50 5.08
N LEU A 158 -2.06 27.07 6.32
CA LEU A 158 -2.37 27.85 7.53
C LEU A 158 -1.45 29.05 7.70
N LEU A 159 -0.16 28.86 7.45
CA LEU A 159 0.86 29.90 7.55
C LEU A 159 1.80 29.82 6.36
N GLN A 160 1.88 30.88 5.55
CA GLN A 160 2.64 30.90 4.29
C GLN A 160 3.58 32.10 4.18
N GLN A 161 4.00 32.66 5.32
CA GLN A 161 4.86 33.84 5.37
C GLN A 161 6.32 33.49 5.03
N PRO A 162 7.09 34.36 4.33
CA PRO A 162 8.46 34.04 3.92
C PRO A 162 9.47 33.83 5.06
N VAL A 163 9.27 34.50 6.20
CA VAL A 163 10.23 34.51 7.32
C VAL A 163 9.95 33.40 8.34
N LEU A 164 8.69 32.96 8.44
CA LEU A 164 8.25 31.95 9.40
C LEU A 164 8.18 30.57 8.75
N PRO A 165 8.24 29.50 9.54
CA PRO A 165 7.95 28.16 9.05
C PRO A 165 6.57 28.13 8.40
N LYS A 166 6.51 27.64 7.16
CA LYS A 166 5.26 27.43 6.45
C LYS A 166 4.56 26.22 7.03
N VAL A 167 3.28 26.33 7.33
CA VAL A 167 2.48 25.27 7.93
C VAL A 167 1.23 25.05 7.09
N ALA A 168 0.89 23.79 6.87
CA ALA A 168 -0.31 23.41 6.17
C ALA A 168 -0.98 22.18 6.80
N LEU A 169 -2.30 22.12 6.68
CA LEU A 169 -3.06 20.89 6.86
C LEU A 169 -3.03 20.10 5.56
N VAL A 170 -2.97 18.78 5.67
CA VAL A 170 -2.90 17.86 4.54
C VAL A 170 -3.93 16.76 4.73
N VAL A 171 -4.72 16.54 3.69
CA VAL A 171 -5.64 15.39 3.58
C VAL A 171 -5.32 14.61 2.33
N GLY A 172 -5.42 13.30 2.40
CA GLY A 172 -5.22 12.42 1.27
C GLY A 172 -6.11 11.19 1.35
N PHE A 173 -6.49 10.71 0.18
CA PHE A 173 -7.15 9.44 -0.05
C PHE A 173 -6.42 8.73 -1.16
N THR A 174 -6.04 7.47 -0.94
CA THR A 174 -5.38 6.64 -1.95
C THR A 174 -6.07 5.28 -1.99
N ARG A 175 -6.26 4.74 -3.18
CA ARG A 175 -6.85 3.42 -3.40
C ARG A 175 -6.01 2.60 -4.36
N LEU A 176 -5.90 1.32 -4.06
CA LEU A 176 -5.34 0.30 -4.95
C LEU A 176 -6.48 -0.38 -5.70
N TYR A 177 -6.29 -0.55 -7.01
CA TYR A 177 -7.17 -1.23 -7.95
C TYR A 177 -6.42 -2.32 -8.69
N GLY A 178 -7.15 -3.29 -9.24
CA GLY A 178 -6.64 -4.30 -10.17
C GLY A 178 -6.70 -5.73 -9.66
N MET A 179 -6.92 -5.97 -8.36
CA MET A 179 -7.03 -7.32 -7.81
C MET A 179 -8.39 -7.98 -8.07
N ASP A 180 -9.40 -7.20 -8.48
CA ASP A 180 -10.72 -7.69 -8.90
C ASP A 180 -10.68 -8.47 -10.24
N GLU A 181 -9.54 -8.47 -10.95
CA GLU A 181 -9.36 -9.22 -12.20
C GLU A 181 -9.05 -10.72 -11.97
N LEU A 182 -8.90 -11.14 -10.71
CA LEU A 182 -8.70 -12.54 -10.35
C LEU A 182 -10.04 -13.26 -10.18
N ASP A 183 -10.25 -14.38 -10.87
CA ASP A 183 -11.55 -15.06 -10.96
C ASP A 183 -12.16 -15.46 -9.60
N VAL A 184 -11.33 -15.72 -8.59
CA VAL A 184 -11.75 -16.12 -7.22
C VAL A 184 -12.16 -14.92 -6.36
N VAL A 185 -11.79 -13.69 -6.75
CA VAL A 185 -12.01 -12.46 -5.99
C VAL A 185 -13.31 -11.81 -6.48
N ASP A 186 -14.35 -11.81 -5.64
CA ASP A 186 -15.62 -11.14 -5.97
C ASP A 186 -15.55 -9.63 -5.72
N SER A 187 -14.82 -9.23 -4.67
CA SER A 187 -14.52 -7.81 -4.45
C SER A 187 -13.20 -7.60 -3.72
N PHE A 188 -12.47 -6.57 -4.13
CA PHE A 188 -11.26 -6.10 -3.49
C PHE A 188 -11.28 -4.59 -3.31
N SER A 189 -11.04 -4.14 -2.09
CA SER A 189 -10.94 -2.72 -1.77
C SER A 189 -9.82 -2.50 -0.77
N LEU A 190 -8.71 -1.92 -1.23
CA LEU A 190 -7.65 -1.45 -0.35
C LEU A 190 -7.53 0.06 -0.44
N THR A 191 -7.84 0.73 0.66
CA THR A 191 -7.91 2.19 0.74
C THR A 191 -7.09 2.73 1.90
N THR A 192 -6.46 3.88 1.70
CA THR A 192 -5.75 4.62 2.74
C THR A 192 -6.26 6.05 2.81
N TRP A 193 -6.79 6.43 3.97
CA TRP A 193 -7.05 7.80 4.35
C TRP A 193 -5.87 8.35 5.14
N SER A 194 -5.53 9.62 4.90
CA SER A 194 -4.44 10.29 5.57
C SER A 194 -4.87 11.69 5.97
N LEU A 195 -4.75 12.05 7.25
CA LEU A 195 -5.03 13.38 7.78
C LEU A 195 -3.85 13.83 8.63
N GLY A 196 -3.34 15.02 8.36
CA GLY A 196 -2.19 15.50 9.10
C GLY A 196 -1.85 16.95 8.84
N ALA A 197 -0.65 17.31 9.26
CA ALA A 197 -0.07 18.62 9.05
C ALA A 197 1.39 18.48 8.57
N ALA A 198 1.82 19.46 7.79
CA ALA A 198 3.20 19.58 7.34
C ALA A 198 3.72 20.98 7.66
N ALA A 199 4.95 21.04 8.15
CA ALA A 199 5.68 22.27 8.40
C ALA A 199 6.98 22.27 7.59
N SER A 200 7.39 23.44 7.09
CA SER A 200 8.62 23.55 6.31
C SER A 200 9.27 24.92 6.43
N GLN A 201 10.59 24.96 6.42
CA GLN A 201 11.38 26.19 6.40
C GLN A 201 12.31 26.19 5.19
N ASP A 202 12.28 27.28 4.44
CA ASP A 202 13.24 27.53 3.37
C ASP A 202 14.54 28.08 3.97
N ILE A 203 15.68 27.43 3.66
CA ILE A 203 17.03 27.79 4.08
C ILE A 203 17.93 27.75 2.84
N TRP A 204 18.21 28.93 2.28
CA TRP A 204 18.97 29.07 1.04
C TRP A 204 18.38 28.22 -0.10
N LEU A 205 19.14 27.27 -0.65
CA LEU A 205 18.70 26.38 -1.75
C LEU A 205 17.88 25.18 -1.25
N ALA A 206 17.82 24.94 0.06
CA ALA A 206 17.13 23.78 0.62
C ALA A 206 15.85 24.19 1.37
N THR A 207 14.85 23.33 1.38
CA THR A 207 13.67 23.41 2.23
C THR A 207 13.70 22.20 3.16
N LEU A 208 13.81 22.43 4.47
CA LEU A 208 13.61 21.37 5.46
C LEU A 208 12.12 21.24 5.75
N TYR A 209 11.61 20.01 5.83
CA TYR A 209 10.22 19.77 6.11
C TYR A 209 10.00 18.62 7.08
N TYR A 210 8.90 18.73 7.82
CA TYR A 210 8.44 17.76 8.80
C TYR A 210 6.94 17.58 8.65
N GLY A 211 6.47 16.34 8.81
CA GLY A 211 5.07 15.97 8.73
C GLY A 211 4.65 15.15 9.94
N LEU A 212 3.42 15.36 10.38
CA LEU A 212 2.74 14.50 11.34
C LEU A 212 1.36 14.18 10.80
N ALA A 213 1.01 12.91 10.77
CA ALA A 213 -0.25 12.45 10.23
C ALA A 213 -0.81 11.27 11.01
N TYR A 214 -2.11 11.09 10.93
CA TYR A 214 -2.75 9.84 11.22
C TYR A 214 -3.20 9.24 9.88
N GLU A 215 -2.93 7.95 9.69
CA GLU A 215 -3.36 7.19 8.53
C GLU A 215 -4.25 6.03 8.96
N TRP A 216 -5.33 5.82 8.22
CA TRP A 216 -6.23 4.68 8.36
C TRP A 216 -6.20 3.92 7.04
N THR A 217 -5.76 2.66 7.06
CA THR A 217 -5.79 1.78 5.89
C THR A 217 -6.77 0.65 6.14
N SER A 218 -7.73 0.49 5.23
CA SER A 218 -8.72 -0.58 5.28
C SER A 218 -8.61 -1.44 4.04
N LEU A 219 -8.60 -2.75 4.27
CA LEU A 219 -8.67 -3.80 3.27
C LEU A 219 -9.96 -4.57 3.46
N ASP A 220 -10.77 -4.63 2.41
CA ASP A 220 -11.95 -5.49 2.35
C ASP A 220 -11.77 -6.43 1.15
N ILE A 221 -11.84 -7.74 1.38
CA ILE A 221 -11.79 -8.77 0.34
C ILE A 221 -12.99 -9.69 0.50
N ALA A 222 -13.73 -9.92 -0.58
CA ALA A 222 -14.74 -10.98 -0.67
C ALA A 222 -14.25 -12.05 -1.65
N LEU A 223 -14.28 -13.31 -1.22
CA LEU A 223 -13.88 -14.46 -2.01
C LEU A 223 -15.09 -15.34 -2.29
N ASP A 224 -15.20 -15.79 -3.54
CA ASP A 224 -16.25 -16.72 -3.98
C ASP A 224 -15.58 -17.97 -4.61
N PRO A 225 -15.38 -19.03 -3.81
CA PRO A 225 -14.72 -20.25 -4.27
C PRO A 225 -15.48 -20.97 -5.40
N GLU A 226 -16.78 -20.73 -5.56
CA GLU A 226 -17.58 -21.36 -6.63
C GLU A 226 -17.12 -20.89 -8.02
N LYS A 227 -16.48 -19.72 -8.11
CA LYS A 227 -15.94 -19.17 -9.35
C LYS A 227 -14.60 -19.80 -9.77
N ASP A 228 -13.95 -20.55 -8.89
CA ASP A 228 -12.73 -21.28 -9.23
C ASP A 228 -13.09 -22.55 -10.04
N PRO A 229 -12.53 -22.74 -11.25
CA PRO A 229 -12.76 -23.94 -12.07
C PRO A 229 -12.44 -25.26 -11.35
N ASP A 230 -11.49 -25.24 -10.41
CA ASP A 230 -11.07 -26.42 -9.65
C ASP A 230 -12.02 -26.75 -8.47
N PHE A 231 -12.86 -25.78 -8.05
CA PHE A 231 -13.85 -25.93 -6.97
C PHE A 231 -15.31 -25.81 -7.44
N ALA A 232 -15.53 -25.64 -8.75
CA ALA A 232 -16.85 -25.54 -9.36
C ALA A 232 -17.78 -26.69 -8.94
N GLY A 233 -18.89 -26.36 -8.28
CA GLY A 233 -19.88 -27.32 -7.78
C GLY A 233 -19.61 -27.89 -6.38
N THR A 234 -18.58 -27.41 -5.68
CA THR A 234 -18.47 -27.62 -4.23
C THR A 234 -19.33 -26.60 -3.50
N PRO A 235 -20.19 -27.00 -2.54
CA PRO A 235 -21.00 -26.07 -1.77
C PRO A 235 -20.14 -25.43 -0.68
N VAL A 236 -19.31 -24.45 -1.08
CA VAL A 236 -18.54 -23.60 -0.17
C VAL A 236 -19.17 -22.22 -0.21
N ASP A 237 -19.64 -21.73 0.93
CA ASP A 237 -20.24 -20.40 1.01
C ASP A 237 -19.17 -19.31 0.81
N PRO A 238 -19.46 -18.25 0.04
CA PRO A 238 -18.60 -17.08 -0.04
C PRO A 238 -18.35 -16.47 1.34
N PHE A 239 -17.15 -15.94 1.55
CA PHE A 239 -16.80 -15.26 2.79
C PHE A 239 -16.04 -13.96 2.52
N SER A 240 -16.13 -13.02 3.47
CA SER A 240 -15.48 -11.72 3.42
C SER A 240 -14.56 -11.54 4.61
N VAL A 241 -13.41 -10.91 4.38
CA VAL A 241 -12.46 -10.55 5.44
C VAL A 241 -12.18 -9.05 5.35
N GLY A 242 -12.29 -8.36 6.49
CA GLY A 242 -12.12 -6.92 6.59
C GLY A 242 -11.04 -6.54 7.60
N VAL A 243 -9.90 -6.04 7.15
CA VAL A 243 -8.79 -5.64 8.04
C VAL A 243 -8.60 -4.14 8.01
N SER A 244 -8.53 -3.50 9.19
CA SER A 244 -8.25 -2.07 9.31
C SER A 244 -7.07 -1.80 10.23
N VAL A 245 -6.09 -1.05 9.72
CA VAL A 245 -4.90 -0.65 10.47
C VAL A 245 -4.77 0.87 10.49
N GLY A 246 -4.68 1.42 11.69
CA GLY A 246 -4.42 2.83 11.95
C GLY A 246 -3.00 3.08 12.46
N GLY A 247 -2.44 4.26 12.17
CA GLY A 247 -1.12 4.62 12.69
C GLY A 247 -0.79 6.09 12.59
N VAL A 248 0.00 6.58 13.55
CA VAL A 248 0.56 7.93 13.51
C VAL A 248 1.87 7.91 12.73
N ARG A 249 1.93 8.65 11.63
CA ARG A 249 3.13 8.84 10.81
C ARG A 249 3.86 10.12 11.16
N TRP A 250 5.16 9.99 11.38
CA TRP A 250 6.09 11.12 11.40
C TRP A 250 6.97 11.09 10.17
N THR A 251 7.11 12.22 9.49
CA THR A 251 7.95 12.39 8.30
C THR A 251 8.97 13.49 8.54
N SER A 252 10.20 13.28 8.11
CA SER A 252 11.23 14.33 8.06
C SER A 252 11.99 14.23 6.75
N GLY A 253 12.29 15.37 6.16
CA GLY A 253 12.97 15.40 4.88
C GLY A 253 13.52 16.76 4.50
N ALA A 254 14.17 16.76 3.35
CA ALA A 254 14.72 17.95 2.73
C ALA A 254 14.40 17.95 1.24
N LYS A 255 14.15 19.15 0.72
CA LYS A 255 13.97 19.41 -0.71
C LYS A 255 15.02 20.41 -1.16
N LEU A 256 15.85 20.04 -2.13
CA LEU A 256 16.76 20.96 -2.80
C LEU A 256 16.02 21.61 -3.97
N ASN A 257 15.87 22.94 -3.91
CA ASN A 257 15.25 23.73 -4.96
C ASN A 257 16.35 24.18 -5.93
N LEU A 258 16.47 23.49 -7.07
CA LEU A 258 17.34 23.90 -8.17
C LEU A 258 16.51 24.73 -9.17
N ALA A 259 17.16 25.31 -10.18
CA ALA A 259 16.50 26.25 -11.08
C ALA A 259 15.32 25.64 -11.86
N LEU A 260 15.50 24.46 -12.46
CA LEU A 260 14.49 23.84 -13.33
C LEU A 260 13.77 22.65 -12.67
N PHE A 261 14.38 22.03 -11.68
CA PHE A 261 13.84 20.86 -10.99
C PHE A 261 14.17 20.91 -9.51
N THR A 262 13.52 20.04 -8.76
CA THR A 262 13.67 19.87 -7.33
C THR A 262 14.02 18.43 -7.05
N LEU A 263 14.87 18.21 -6.05
CA LEU A 263 15.16 16.88 -5.54
C LEU A 263 14.66 16.83 -4.11
N ASN A 264 13.92 15.79 -3.73
CA ASN A 264 13.51 15.59 -2.36
C ASN A 264 13.92 14.22 -1.86
N ALA A 265 14.19 14.16 -0.56
CA ALA A 265 14.41 12.93 0.17
C ALA A 265 13.78 13.04 1.55
N ASP A 266 13.07 12.01 1.96
CA ASP A 266 12.46 11.93 3.29
C ASP A 266 12.56 10.53 3.88
N VAL A 267 12.48 10.49 5.21
CA VAL A 267 12.20 9.28 5.98
C VAL A 267 10.87 9.47 6.68
N ALA A 268 10.01 8.47 6.55
CA ALA A 268 8.75 8.36 7.25
C ALA A 268 8.80 7.17 8.22
N LEU A 269 8.34 7.41 9.43
CA LEU A 269 8.15 6.40 10.45
C LEU A 269 6.64 6.21 10.61
N ALA A 270 6.16 4.99 10.30
CA ALA A 270 4.89 4.37 10.65
C ALA A 270 3.98 4.01 9.47
N PRO A 271 3.17 2.94 9.62
CA PRO A 271 3.38 1.84 10.59
C PRO A 271 4.69 1.08 10.30
N ILE A 272 5.22 1.20 9.09
CA ILE A 272 6.53 0.70 8.69
C ILE A 272 7.46 1.89 8.40
N ARG A 273 8.76 1.67 8.53
CA ARG A 273 9.76 2.63 8.10
C ARG A 273 9.78 2.69 6.57
N THR A 274 9.66 3.89 6.04
CA THR A 274 9.73 4.15 4.60
C THR A 274 10.76 5.25 4.34
N MET A 275 11.60 5.08 3.32
CA MET A 275 12.40 6.19 2.78
C MET A 275 11.86 6.56 1.42
N SER A 276 11.84 7.84 1.08
CA SER A 276 11.42 8.29 -0.24
C SER A 276 12.50 9.17 -0.84
N ALA A 277 12.69 9.04 -2.14
CA ALA A 277 13.42 10.01 -2.94
C ALA A 277 12.57 10.41 -4.15
N GLY A 278 12.72 11.64 -4.63
CA GLY A 278 11.97 12.09 -5.78
C GLY A 278 12.62 13.25 -6.52
N ILE A 279 12.14 13.42 -7.75
CA ILE A 279 12.47 14.54 -8.63
C ILE A 279 11.16 15.18 -9.09
N GLY A 280 11.09 16.50 -9.03
CA GLY A 280 9.89 17.24 -9.45
C GLY A 280 10.22 18.55 -10.16
N PHE A 281 9.34 18.96 -11.05
CA PHE A 281 9.37 20.25 -11.73
C PHE A 281 8.35 21.16 -11.07
N ASN A 282 8.75 22.39 -10.74
CA ASN A 282 7.91 23.34 -10.03
C ASN A 282 7.76 24.59 -10.89
N PHE A 283 6.51 24.93 -11.22
CA PHE A 283 6.14 26.15 -11.90
C PHE A 283 5.35 26.99 -10.90
N ARG A 284 6.01 28.02 -10.37
CA ARG A 284 5.43 28.95 -9.39
C ARG A 284 4.64 30.06 -10.07
#